data_AF-A0A086KGJ4-F1
#
_entry.id   AF-A0A086KGJ4-F1
#
_cell.length_a   1.000
_cell.length_b   1.000
_cell.length_c   1.000
_cell.angle_alpha   90.00
_cell.angle_beta   90.00
_cell.angle_gamma   90.00
#
_symmetry.space_group_name_H-M   'P 1'
#
loop_
_entity.id
_entity.type
_entity.pdbx_description
1 polymer ?
#
loop_
_entity_poly.entity_id
_entity_poly.type
_entity_poly.pdbx_seq_one_letter_code
_entity_poly.pdbx_strand_id
1 'polypeptide(L)'
;MDNYDCPVCYESCYFHPERKLFHSDVCKHRICGSCLHIHFGENGARGERRGFCPVCRTSLTRANYKETDPDMEVLETEKEIRRRVEAIYNSTRERFPDTPAYDDYREKKEDIVYQLVSGSDEAVKRKLEAELRAYERQNLKLIQENKEERKQREKEKIFQIVQREGIFYEVVKRRPALSRTAVDKEQLVH
;
A
#
# COMPACT_ATOMS: atom_id res chain seq x y z
N MET A 1 -0.21 -13.14 18.17
CA MET A 1 0.32 -11.91 18.79
C MET A 1 1.86 -11.91 18.85
N ASP A 2 2.54 -12.87 18.21
CA ASP A 2 4.00 -13.05 18.34
C ASP A 2 4.78 -12.46 17.14
N ASN A 3 4.16 -11.55 16.37
CA ASN A 3 4.73 -11.08 15.11
C ASN A 3 5.97 -10.19 15.29
N TYR A 4 6.15 -9.63 16.50
CA TYR A 4 7.24 -8.72 16.85
C TYR A 4 8.32 -9.34 17.74
N ASP A 5 8.15 -10.59 18.15
CA ASP A 5 9.04 -11.23 19.11
C ASP A 5 10.15 -11.99 18.38
N CYS A 6 11.39 -11.78 18.82
CA CYS A 6 12.50 -12.54 18.28
C CYS A 6 12.48 -13.96 18.87
N PRO A 7 12.44 -15.04 18.07
CA PRO A 7 12.40 -16.41 18.57
C PRO A 7 13.70 -16.88 19.24
N VAL A 8 14.75 -16.05 19.22
CA VAL A 8 16.08 -16.37 19.77
C VAL A 8 16.27 -15.73 21.14
N CYS A 9 16.00 -14.43 21.27
CA CYS A 9 16.14 -13.71 22.53
C CYS A 9 14.82 -13.51 23.28
N TYR A 10 13.68 -13.85 22.67
CA TYR A 10 12.32 -13.68 23.20
C TYR A 10 11.97 -12.24 23.60
N GLU A 11 12.77 -11.27 23.17
CA GLU A 11 12.48 -9.85 23.36
C GLU A 11 11.58 -9.34 22.23
N SER A 12 10.61 -8.53 22.60
CA SER A 12 9.69 -7.90 21.66
C SER A 12 10.31 -6.66 21.03
N CYS A 13 10.45 -6.65 19.70
CA CYS A 13 10.88 -5.48 18.95
C CYS A 13 9.82 -4.37 18.93
N TYR A 14 8.60 -4.63 19.41
CA TYR A 14 7.53 -3.62 19.50
C TYR A 14 7.84 -2.52 20.54
N PHE A 15 8.37 -2.90 21.71
CA PHE A 15 8.72 -1.94 22.78
C PHE A 15 10.08 -1.26 22.57
N HIS A 16 10.85 -1.70 21.57
CA HIS A 16 12.21 -1.28 21.30
C HIS A 16 12.33 -0.79 19.85
N PRO A 17 11.91 0.45 19.55
CA PRO A 17 11.87 0.99 18.18
C PRO A 17 13.26 1.07 17.51
N GLU A 18 14.33 1.06 18.29
CA GLU A 18 15.71 0.97 17.81
C GLU A 18 16.07 -0.43 17.26
N ARG A 19 15.30 -1.47 17.61
CA ARG A 19 15.54 -2.85 17.21
C ARG A 19 14.67 -3.24 16.04
N LYS A 20 15.30 -3.40 14.88
CA LYS A 20 14.65 -3.83 13.64
C LYS A 20 14.56 -5.36 13.56
N LEU A 21 13.47 -5.86 12.98
CA LEU A 21 13.31 -7.26 12.62
C LEU A 21 13.80 -7.51 11.19
N PHE A 22 14.32 -8.70 10.99
CA PHE A 22 14.82 -9.16 9.71
C PHE A 22 14.18 -10.48 9.33
N HIS A 23 13.61 -10.55 8.13
CA HIS A 23 12.99 -11.75 7.56
C HIS A 23 13.96 -12.46 6.60
N SER A 24 14.03 -13.79 6.67
CA SER A 24 14.78 -14.58 5.71
C SER A 24 13.96 -14.96 4.48
N ASP A 25 14.45 -14.65 3.29
CA ASP A 25 13.79 -15.02 2.03
C ASP A 25 13.61 -16.54 1.84
N VAL A 26 14.51 -17.35 2.42
CA VAL A 26 14.60 -18.80 2.21
C VAL A 26 13.81 -19.59 3.25
N CYS A 27 14.06 -19.36 4.55
CA CYS A 27 13.45 -20.14 5.62
C CYS A 27 12.24 -19.46 6.28
N LYS A 28 11.91 -18.23 5.88
CA LYS A 28 10.76 -17.44 6.35
C LYS A 28 10.72 -17.15 7.86
N HIS A 29 11.82 -17.38 8.58
CA HIS A 29 11.95 -16.99 9.98
C HIS A 29 12.35 -15.52 10.10
N ARG A 30 11.87 -14.88 11.17
CA ARG A 30 12.21 -13.50 11.55
C ARG A 30 13.10 -13.50 12.79
N ILE A 31 14.15 -12.68 12.80
CA ILE A 31 15.03 -12.47 13.97
C ILE A 31 15.35 -10.98 14.13
N CYS A 32 15.65 -10.53 15.35
CA CYS A 32 16.03 -9.13 15.60
C CYS A 32 17.46 -8.83 15.10
N GLY A 33 17.76 -7.56 14.87
CA GLY A 33 19.07 -7.09 14.42
C GLY A 33 20.24 -7.53 15.32
N SER A 34 20.04 -7.57 16.63
CA SER A 34 21.03 -8.03 17.61
C SER A 34 21.36 -9.51 17.43
N CYS A 35 20.34 -10.38 17.32
CA CYS A 35 20.53 -11.81 17.06
C CYS A 35 21.13 -12.06 15.67
N LEU A 36 20.72 -11.29 14.66
CA LEU A 36 21.34 -11.36 13.33
C LEU A 36 22.83 -11.01 13.40
N HIS A 37 23.21 -9.99 14.17
CA HIS A 37 24.61 -9.61 14.36
C HIS A 37 25.41 -10.63 15.19
N ILE A 38 24.83 -11.27 16.21
CA ILE A 38 25.54 -12.29 17.00
C ILE A 38 25.78 -13.57 16.18
N HIS A 39 24.78 -14.02 15.42
CA HIS A 39 24.88 -15.26 14.64
C HIS A 39 25.63 -15.10 13.31
N PHE A 40 25.69 -13.87 12.76
CA PHE A 40 26.31 -13.59 11.47
C PHE A 40 27.38 -12.49 11.49
N GLY A 41 27.75 -11.96 12.67
CA GLY A 41 28.73 -10.89 12.87
C GLY A 41 29.85 -11.27 13.87
N GLU A 42 31.02 -10.67 13.65
CA GLU A 42 32.36 -10.74 14.29
C GLU A 42 32.89 -12.04 14.93
N ASN A 43 32.06 -12.89 15.55
CA ASN A 43 32.44 -14.25 15.94
C ASN A 43 32.48 -15.22 14.74
N GLY A 44 31.97 -14.80 13.59
CA GLY A 44 32.16 -15.45 12.29
C GLY A 44 33.19 -14.68 11.47
N ALA A 45 34.48 -14.86 11.78
CA ALA A 45 35.57 -14.22 11.06
C ALA A 45 35.41 -14.37 9.52
N ARG A 46 35.24 -13.21 8.87
CA ARG A 46 35.25 -12.95 7.42
C ARG A 46 33.96 -13.36 6.70
N GLY A 47 33.37 -12.38 5.98
CA GLY A 47 32.03 -12.36 5.36
C GLY A 47 31.70 -13.41 4.29
N GLU A 48 32.27 -14.61 4.36
CA GLU A 48 32.12 -15.68 3.36
C GLU A 48 31.58 -17.01 3.94
N ARG A 49 31.38 -17.15 5.26
CA ARG A 49 30.80 -18.40 5.79
C ARG A 49 29.27 -18.35 5.83
N ARG A 50 28.66 -19.35 5.18
CA ARG A 50 27.28 -19.77 5.40
C ARG A 50 27.06 -19.96 6.91
N GLY A 51 26.27 -19.09 7.52
CA GLY A 51 25.76 -19.28 8.88
C GLY A 51 24.54 -20.19 8.84
N PHE A 52 24.03 -20.55 10.01
CA PHE A 52 22.80 -21.34 10.12
C PHE A 52 21.70 -20.48 10.73
N CYS A 53 20.48 -20.63 10.23
CA CYS A 53 19.32 -20.04 10.89
C CYS A 53 19.24 -20.58 12.34
N PRO A 54 19.15 -19.71 13.37
CA PRO A 54 19.10 -20.16 14.76
C PRO A 54 17.82 -20.93 15.11
N VAL A 55 16.78 -20.82 14.27
CA VAL A 55 15.49 -21.53 14.44
C VAL A 55 15.49 -22.89 13.75
N CYS A 56 15.76 -22.93 12.44
CA CYS A 56 15.63 -24.14 11.63
C CYS A 56 16.95 -24.75 11.12
N ARG A 57 18.10 -24.15 11.47
CA ARG A 57 19.44 -24.57 11.07
C ARG A 57 19.68 -24.67 9.56
N THR A 58 18.87 -24.01 8.73
CA THR A 58 19.13 -23.89 7.29
C THR A 58 20.38 -23.03 7.05
N SER A 59 21.25 -23.44 6.11
CA SER A 59 22.44 -22.64 5.79
C SER A 59 22.04 -21.37 5.03
N LEU A 60 22.39 -20.20 5.58
CA LEU A 60 22.04 -18.89 5.05
C LEU A 60 23.22 -17.93 5.17
N THR A 61 23.16 -16.82 4.46
CA THR A 61 24.10 -15.71 4.60
C THR A 61 23.36 -14.50 5.16
N ARG A 62 24.11 -13.52 5.68
CA ARG A 62 23.52 -12.24 6.14
C ARG A 62 22.69 -11.56 5.06
N ALA A 63 23.10 -11.64 3.79
CA ALA A 63 22.40 -11.05 2.67
C ALA A 63 21.01 -11.66 2.40
N ASN A 64 20.73 -12.87 2.92
CA ASN A 64 19.41 -13.49 2.81
C ASN A 64 18.40 -12.94 3.81
N TYR A 65 18.83 -12.10 4.76
CA TYR A 65 17.98 -11.43 5.72
C TYR A 65 17.73 -10.00 5.27
N LYS A 66 16.46 -9.68 5.01
CA LYS A 66 16.01 -8.33 4.67
C LYS A 66 15.35 -7.70 5.87
N GLU A 67 15.56 -6.40 6.05
CA GLU A 67 14.81 -5.63 7.04
C GLU A 67 13.32 -5.72 6.71
N THR A 68 12.51 -6.08 7.70
CA THR A 68 11.06 -6.23 7.52
C THR A 68 10.37 -5.70 8.75
N ASP A 69 9.44 -4.78 8.51
CA ASP A 69 8.49 -4.34 9.51
C ASP A 69 7.22 -5.20 9.35
N PRO A 70 6.79 -5.93 10.39
CA PRO A 70 5.62 -6.79 10.30
C PRO A 70 4.33 -6.06 9.89
N ASP A 71 4.15 -4.79 10.28
CA ASP A 71 2.99 -3.99 9.85
C ASP A 71 3.09 -3.64 8.37
N MET A 72 4.29 -3.30 7.91
CA MET A 72 4.52 -2.99 6.49
C MET A 72 4.32 -4.20 5.58
N GLU A 73 4.68 -5.41 6.02
CA GLU A 73 4.47 -6.64 5.23
C GLU A 73 2.98 -6.90 4.97
N VAL A 74 2.16 -6.77 6.01
CA VAL A 74 0.71 -6.92 5.90
C VAL A 74 0.12 -5.83 5.02
N LEU A 75 0.54 -4.58 5.24
CA LEU A 75 0.07 -3.43 4.48
C LEU A 75 0.42 -3.53 2.99
N GLU A 76 1.63 -3.95 2.63
CA GLU A 76 2.03 -4.11 1.22
C GLU A 76 1.25 -5.24 0.54
N THR A 77 1.03 -6.34 1.25
CA THR A 77 0.18 -7.45 0.77
C THR A 77 -1.26 -6.99 0.53
N GLU A 78 -1.83 -6.24 1.49
CA GLU A 78 -3.16 -5.65 1.33
C GLU A 78 -3.20 -4.69 0.13
N LYS A 79 -2.23 -3.78 0.00
CA LYS A 79 -2.16 -2.83 -1.13
C LYS A 79 -2.09 -3.54 -2.48
N GLU A 80 -1.35 -4.64 -2.59
CA GLU A 80 -1.29 -5.43 -3.82
C GLU A 80 -2.66 -6.05 -4.15
N ILE A 81 -3.26 -6.74 -3.17
CA ILE A 81 -4.56 -7.40 -3.34
C ILE A 81 -5.65 -6.37 -3.65
N ARG A 82 -5.70 -5.28 -2.89
CA ARG A 82 -6.66 -4.17 -3.07
C ARG A 82 -6.54 -3.56 -4.46
N ARG A 83 -5.32 -3.26 -4.93
CA ARG A 83 -5.10 -2.77 -6.31
C ARG A 83 -5.62 -3.75 -7.36
N ARG A 84 -5.40 -5.05 -7.16
CA ARG A 84 -5.90 -6.10 -8.08
C ARG A 84 -7.43 -6.15 -8.09
N VAL A 85 -8.05 -6.18 -6.91
CA VAL A 85 -9.50 -6.25 -6.76
C VAL A 85 -10.17 -4.98 -7.32
N GLU A 86 -9.62 -3.79 -7.05
CA GLU A 86 -10.13 -2.52 -7.60
C GLU A 86 -9.99 -2.41 -9.11
N ALA A 87 -8.94 -3.00 -9.70
CA ALA A 87 -8.78 -3.03 -11.15
C ALA A 87 -9.87 -3.87 -11.83
N ILE A 88 -10.30 -4.96 -11.19
CA ILE A 88 -11.36 -5.85 -11.70
C ILE A 88 -12.75 -5.28 -11.37
N TYR A 89 -12.97 -4.84 -10.13
CA TYR A 89 -14.21 -4.24 -9.66
C TYR A 89 -14.13 -2.72 -9.69
N ASN A 90 -14.21 -2.18 -10.92
CA ASN A 90 -14.03 -0.77 -11.21
C ASN A 90 -15.34 -0.03 -11.57
N SER A 91 -16.51 -0.56 -11.20
CA SER A 91 -17.79 0.11 -11.44
C SER A 91 -17.89 1.39 -10.61
N THR A 92 -18.33 2.47 -11.26
CA THR A 92 -18.49 3.77 -10.62
C THR A 92 -19.90 3.95 -10.06
N ARG A 93 -20.06 4.96 -9.19
CA ARG A 93 -21.34 5.24 -8.51
C ARG A 93 -22.50 5.47 -9.48
N GLU A 94 -22.24 6.07 -10.64
CA GLU A 94 -23.24 6.41 -11.64
C GLU A 94 -23.89 5.20 -12.31
N ARG A 95 -23.31 3.99 -12.15
CA ARG A 95 -23.88 2.74 -12.66
C ARG A 95 -24.88 2.07 -11.72
N PHE A 96 -25.12 2.65 -10.55
CA PHE A 96 -26.03 2.11 -9.55
C PHE A 96 -27.26 3.01 -9.40
N PRO A 97 -28.46 2.42 -9.21
CA PRO A 97 -29.69 3.20 -9.11
C PRO A 97 -29.78 4.01 -7.81
N ASP A 98 -29.20 3.52 -6.72
CA ASP A 98 -29.33 4.08 -5.37
C ASP A 98 -28.01 4.01 -4.58
N THR A 99 -27.96 4.74 -3.45
CA THR A 99 -26.78 4.71 -2.55
C THR A 99 -26.57 3.34 -1.90
N PRO A 100 -27.60 2.69 -1.31
CA PRO A 100 -27.46 1.37 -0.72
C PRO A 100 -26.85 0.33 -1.68
N ALA A 101 -27.33 0.23 -2.92
CA ALA A 101 -26.77 -0.73 -3.88
C ALA A 101 -25.28 -0.49 -4.20
N TYR A 102 -24.83 0.77 -4.19
CA TYR A 102 -23.42 1.09 -4.36
C TYR A 102 -22.59 0.77 -3.11
N ASP A 103 -23.15 0.99 -1.92
CA ASP A 103 -22.48 0.67 -0.67
C ASP A 103 -22.35 -0.85 -0.48
N ASP A 104 -23.38 -1.64 -0.82
CA ASP A 104 -23.33 -3.11 -0.87
C ASP A 104 -22.24 -3.60 -1.82
N TYR A 105 -22.09 -2.95 -2.98
CA TYR A 105 -21.02 -3.26 -3.93
C TYR A 105 -19.63 -2.95 -3.35
N ARG A 106 -19.48 -1.84 -2.63
CA ARG A 106 -18.23 -1.48 -1.97
C ARG A 106 -17.91 -2.44 -0.83
N GLU A 107 -18.88 -2.78 0.01
CA GLU A 107 -18.73 -3.74 1.09
C GLU A 107 -18.28 -5.11 0.55
N LYS A 108 -18.94 -5.60 -0.50
CA LYS A 108 -18.53 -6.84 -1.18
C LYS A 108 -17.07 -6.80 -1.66
N LYS A 109 -16.58 -5.65 -2.16
CA LYS A 109 -15.17 -5.51 -2.54
C LYS A 109 -14.25 -5.60 -1.33
N GLU A 110 -14.59 -4.93 -0.23
CA GLU A 110 -13.82 -4.97 1.02
C GLU A 110 -13.81 -6.38 1.62
N ASP A 111 -14.93 -7.09 1.59
CA ASP A 111 -15.01 -8.48 2.05
C ASP A 111 -14.08 -9.40 1.27
N ILE A 112 -14.01 -9.24 -0.07
CA ILE A 112 -13.09 -10.00 -0.91
C ILE A 112 -11.63 -9.67 -0.53
N VAL A 113 -11.29 -8.39 -0.37
CA VAL A 113 -9.94 -7.98 0.05
C VAL A 113 -9.60 -8.57 1.42
N TYR A 114 -10.50 -8.44 2.39
CA TYR A 114 -10.33 -8.95 3.74
C TYR A 114 -10.12 -10.47 3.76
N GLN A 115 -10.95 -11.24 3.05
CA GLN A 115 -10.82 -12.69 3.00
C GLN A 115 -9.52 -13.13 2.32
N LEU A 116 -9.03 -12.41 1.30
CA LEU A 116 -7.77 -12.73 0.65
C LEU A 116 -6.55 -12.40 1.54
N VAL A 117 -6.60 -11.30 2.29
CA VAL A 117 -5.51 -10.87 3.18
C VAL A 117 -5.50 -11.67 4.47
N SER A 118 -6.61 -11.63 5.22
CA SER A 118 -6.72 -12.12 6.59
C SER A 118 -7.36 -13.51 6.71
N GLY A 119 -7.91 -14.07 5.64
CA GLY A 119 -8.57 -15.38 5.68
C GLY A 119 -7.61 -16.49 6.13
N SER A 120 -8.06 -17.34 7.06
CA SER A 120 -7.31 -18.51 7.51
C SER A 120 -7.54 -19.75 6.63
N ASP A 121 -8.68 -19.80 5.92
CA ASP A 121 -9.06 -20.94 5.09
C ASP A 121 -8.56 -20.78 3.64
N GLU A 122 -7.57 -21.60 3.29
CA GLU A 122 -6.97 -21.67 1.96
C GLU A 122 -7.96 -22.10 0.86
N ALA A 123 -8.96 -22.94 1.19
CA ALA A 123 -9.98 -23.35 0.23
C ALA A 123 -10.90 -22.18 -0.15
N VAL A 124 -11.26 -21.34 0.84
CA VAL A 124 -12.06 -20.13 0.62
C VAL A 124 -11.27 -19.13 -0.25
N LYS A 125 -9.98 -18.89 0.06
CA LYS A 125 -9.13 -18.03 -0.77
C LYS A 125 -9.08 -18.47 -2.21
N ARG A 126 -8.82 -19.75 -2.46
CA ARG A 126 -8.77 -20.32 -3.82
C ARG A 126 -10.10 -20.16 -4.57
N LYS A 127 -11.22 -20.34 -3.86
CA LYS A 127 -12.55 -20.14 -4.43
C LYS A 127 -12.76 -18.69 -4.85
N LEU A 128 -12.45 -17.73 -3.97
CA LEU A 128 -12.55 -16.29 -4.29
C LEU A 128 -11.64 -15.89 -5.46
N GLU A 129 -10.43 -16.45 -5.53
CA GLU A 129 -9.54 -16.21 -6.66
C GLU A 129 -10.12 -16.74 -7.97
N ALA A 130 -10.74 -17.92 -7.94
CA ALA A 130 -11.42 -18.48 -9.11
C ALA A 130 -12.62 -17.61 -9.53
N GLU A 131 -13.41 -17.12 -8.58
CA GLU A 131 -14.53 -16.21 -8.80
C GLU A 131 -14.06 -14.86 -9.38
N LEU A 132 -12.98 -14.28 -8.84
CA LEU A 132 -12.36 -13.07 -9.37
C LEU A 132 -11.95 -13.23 -10.83
N ARG A 133 -11.26 -14.34 -11.16
CA ARG A 133 -10.84 -14.64 -12.53
C ARG A 133 -12.04 -14.87 -13.46
N ALA A 134 -13.10 -15.50 -12.97
CA ALA A 134 -14.32 -15.71 -13.74
C ALA A 134 -15.02 -14.38 -14.03
N TYR A 135 -15.14 -13.52 -13.01
CA TYR A 135 -15.72 -12.19 -13.14
C TYR A 135 -14.92 -11.32 -14.11
N GLU A 136 -13.59 -11.31 -14.00
CA GLU A 136 -12.71 -10.58 -14.91
C GLU A 136 -12.90 -11.01 -16.37
N ARG A 137 -12.96 -12.32 -16.64
CA ARG A 137 -13.20 -12.84 -18.00
C ARG A 137 -14.57 -12.45 -18.54
N GLN A 138 -15.61 -12.52 -17.71
CA GLN A 138 -16.99 -12.20 -18.13
C GLN A 138 -17.18 -10.70 -18.35
N ASN A 139 -16.52 -9.86 -17.56
CA ASN A 139 -16.73 -8.41 -17.55
C ASN A 139 -15.60 -7.62 -18.21
N LEU A 140 -14.69 -8.27 -18.93
CA LEU A 140 -13.49 -7.65 -19.49
C LEU A 140 -13.78 -6.37 -20.28
N LYS A 141 -14.82 -6.38 -21.12
CA LYS A 141 -15.22 -5.20 -21.90
C LYS A 141 -15.66 -4.04 -21.01
N LEU A 142 -16.55 -4.30 -20.06
CA LEU A 142 -17.04 -3.30 -19.11
C LEU A 142 -15.90 -2.72 -18.26
N ILE A 143 -14.97 -3.58 -17.83
CA ILE A 143 -13.79 -3.18 -17.07
C ILE A 143 -12.92 -2.22 -17.89
N GLN A 144 -12.68 -2.54 -19.17
CA GLN A 144 -11.89 -1.69 -20.07
C GLN A 144 -12.56 -0.34 -20.34
N GLU A 145 -13.87 -0.34 -20.60
CA GLU A 145 -14.66 0.88 -20.79
C GLU A 145 -14.60 1.79 -19.56
N ASN A 146 -14.84 1.25 -18.36
CA ASN A 146 -14.74 1.97 -17.09
C ASN A 146 -13.35 2.58 -16.89
N LYS A 147 -12.29 1.84 -17.27
CA LYS A 147 -10.92 2.30 -17.13
C LYS A 147 -10.62 3.48 -18.04
N GLU A 148 -11.07 3.43 -19.30
CA GLU A 148 -10.84 4.52 -20.25
C GLU A 148 -11.70 5.74 -19.89
N GLU A 149 -12.95 5.55 -19.47
CA GLU A 149 -13.79 6.64 -18.98
C GLU A 149 -13.17 7.35 -17.77
N ARG A 150 -12.66 6.59 -16.79
CA ARG A 150 -11.96 7.15 -15.63
C ARG A 150 -10.74 7.96 -16.05
N LYS A 151 -9.93 7.42 -16.96
CA LYS A 151 -8.72 8.09 -17.48
C LYS A 151 -9.06 9.37 -18.23
N GLN A 152 -10.14 9.38 -19.01
CA GLN A 152 -10.60 10.56 -19.73
C GLN A 152 -11.09 11.64 -18.76
N ARG A 153 -11.92 11.28 -17.78
CA ARG A 153 -12.37 12.18 -16.72
C ARG A 153 -11.19 12.77 -15.92
N GLU A 154 -10.16 11.97 -15.64
CA GLU A 154 -8.97 12.44 -14.93
C GLU A 154 -8.15 13.44 -15.76
N LYS A 155 -7.95 13.16 -17.06
CA LYS A 155 -7.30 14.11 -17.99
C LYS A 155 -8.05 15.44 -18.06
N GLU A 156 -9.38 15.40 -18.15
CA GLU A 156 -10.21 16.60 -18.20
C GLU A 156 -10.09 17.43 -16.91
N LYS A 157 -10.09 16.77 -15.74
CA LYS A 157 -9.86 17.44 -14.45
C LYS A 157 -8.48 18.09 -14.38
N ILE A 158 -7.43 17.37 -14.78
CA ILE A 158 -6.06 17.92 -14.82
C ILE A 158 -6.00 19.13 -15.76
N PHE A 159 -6.60 19.02 -16.94
CA PHE A 159 -6.65 20.13 -17.91
C PHE A 159 -7.34 21.37 -17.33
N GLN A 160 -8.49 21.20 -16.66
CA GLN A 160 -9.19 22.31 -16.01
C GLN A 160 -8.35 22.97 -14.90
N ILE A 161 -7.64 22.18 -14.09
CA ILE A 161 -6.75 22.70 -13.06
C ILE A 161 -5.62 23.52 -13.69
N VAL A 162 -4.95 22.97 -14.71
CA VAL A 162 -3.87 23.66 -15.42
C VAL A 162 -4.36 24.95 -16.07
N GLN A 163 -5.54 24.97 -16.69
CA GLN A 163 -6.12 26.20 -17.23
C GLN A 163 -6.35 27.23 -16.14
N ARG A 164 -6.97 26.84 -15.02
CA ARG A 164 -7.24 27.75 -13.89
C ARG A 164 -5.96 28.29 -13.26
N GLU A 165 -4.95 27.45 -13.07
CA GLU A 165 -3.67 27.84 -12.48
C GLU A 165 -2.79 28.65 -13.43
N GLY A 166 -2.79 28.34 -14.73
CA GLY A 166 -2.13 29.14 -15.75
C GLY A 166 -2.72 30.55 -15.83
N ILE A 167 -4.06 30.65 -15.77
CA ILE A 167 -4.77 31.94 -15.65
C ILE A 167 -4.38 32.66 -14.35
N PHE A 168 -4.34 31.96 -13.22
CA PHE A 168 -3.89 32.54 -11.95
C PHE A 168 -2.45 33.07 -12.02
N TYR A 169 -1.52 32.31 -12.59
CA TYR A 169 -0.13 32.72 -12.78
C TYR A 169 -0.02 33.95 -13.69
N GLU A 170 -0.78 34.00 -14.79
CA GLU A 170 -0.82 35.18 -15.67
C GLU A 170 -1.42 36.41 -14.95
N VAL A 171 -2.47 36.24 -14.16
CA VAL A 171 -3.09 37.32 -13.38
C VAL A 171 -2.13 37.86 -12.31
N VAL A 172 -1.40 36.97 -11.61
CA VAL A 172 -0.38 37.36 -10.61
C VAL A 172 0.80 38.07 -11.28
N LYS A 173 1.27 37.58 -12.43
CA LYS A 173 2.37 38.20 -13.18
C LYS A 173 1.99 39.57 -13.76
N ARG A 174 0.73 39.75 -14.16
CA ARG A 174 0.20 41.01 -14.71
C ARG A 174 -0.19 42.02 -13.63
N ARG A 175 -0.39 41.60 -12.38
CA ARG A 175 -0.47 42.55 -11.26
C ARG A 175 0.94 43.09 -11.01
N PRO A 176 1.18 44.42 -11.18
CA PRO A 176 2.39 45.00 -10.62
C PRO A 176 2.35 44.72 -9.12
N ALA A 177 3.51 44.46 -8.51
CA ALA A 177 3.63 44.42 -7.06
C ALA A 177 2.89 45.64 -6.50
N LEU A 178 1.76 45.42 -5.83
CA LEU A 178 1.00 46.49 -5.21
C LEU A 178 1.96 47.22 -4.28
N SER A 179 2.38 48.42 -4.67
CA SER A 179 3.01 49.34 -3.75
C SER A 179 2.03 49.53 -2.59
N ARG A 180 2.55 49.53 -1.37
CA ARG A 180 1.79 49.65 -0.12
C ARG A 180 1.18 51.06 0.07
N THR A 181 0.54 51.63 -0.94
CA THR A 181 -0.01 52.99 -0.85
C THR A 181 -1.40 53.06 -1.47
N ALA A 182 -2.36 53.33 -0.57
CA ALA A 182 -3.72 53.80 -0.80
C ALA A 182 -4.70 52.83 -1.48
N VAL A 183 -5.44 52.08 -0.64
CA VAL A 183 -6.83 51.74 -0.95
C VAL A 183 -7.67 52.30 0.19
N ASP A 184 -8.43 53.36 -0.11
CA ASP A 184 -9.35 54.00 0.83
C ASP A 184 -10.43 53.02 1.29
N LYS A 185 -10.70 53.03 2.60
CA LYS A 185 -11.56 52.08 3.32
C LYS A 185 -13.07 52.36 3.22
N GLU A 186 -13.55 53.17 2.29
CA GLU A 186 -14.93 53.69 2.32
C GLU A 186 -15.94 53.06 1.37
N GLN A 187 -15.64 51.92 0.72
CA GLN A 187 -16.64 51.26 -0.17
C GLN A 187 -17.02 49.83 0.21
N LEU A 188 -16.92 49.49 1.50
CA LEU A 188 -17.51 48.26 2.05
C LEU A 188 -18.56 48.58 3.13
N VAL A 189 -19.53 49.43 2.78
CA VAL A 189 -20.84 49.45 3.45
C VAL A 189 -21.91 49.73 2.41
N HIS A 190 -22.49 48.66 1.85
CA HIS A 190 -23.94 48.45 1.74
C HIS A 190 -24.25 47.06 1.19
#